data_AF-R7YSF2-F1
#
_entry.id   AF-R7YSF2-F1
#
_cell.length_a   1.000
_cell.length_b   1.000
_cell.length_c   1.000
_cell.angle_alpha   90.00
_cell.angle_beta   90.00
_cell.angle_gamma   90.00
#
_symmetry.space_group_name_H-M   'P 1'
#
loop_
_entity.id
_entity.type
_entity.pdbx_description
1 polymer ?
#
loop_
_entity_poly.entity_id
_entity_poly.type
_entity_poly.pdbx_seq_one_letter_code
_entity_poly.pdbx_strand_id
1 'polypeptide(L)'
;MRASSAQDLASRMDGVEPSLAPEGHTPEPSPAPPSPQSQSSELTDEITINTKAKYDLRPSKLKGQCFSTTWIDKDESGNFDPELERRLLLQQQRKKRKKPDKGKRPATTHAVQQDQEPFFSKVTGQLKNAPLGDMMEDIDGHVGVYTTLRTSLAHPIIFNHEGREPCDWCVNINHGIGGLGEREVEVIEWSDGLGYTETIGGHRAERDSSKMCSGCTFERVQILVCNAHSMQELPDAAIHDEGALIAQYERLTKGRPSPADKWCHICLTPASYACCAPQDEADEENAEVAEPESVGCGLLMCEGCATSLNSEHEGDLKAFLTAMETEERELGLRADCGFLDPDWLLMKNVLAELAA
;
A
#
# COMPACT_ATOMS: atom_id res chain seq x y z
N MET A 1 18.84 -52.07 22.91
CA MET A 1 18.40 -53.05 23.93
C MET A 1 18.94 -52.56 25.27
N ARG A 2 18.18 -52.41 26.37
CA ARG A 2 16.77 -52.71 26.67
C ARG A 2 16.09 -51.48 27.31
N ALA A 3 14.76 -51.45 27.29
CA ALA A 3 13.94 -50.48 28.03
C ALA A 3 13.47 -51.07 29.38
N SER A 4 13.13 -50.18 30.33
CA SER A 4 12.22 -50.32 31.49
C SER A 4 12.52 -49.18 32.48
N SER A 5 11.60 -48.64 33.28
CA SER A 5 10.13 -48.78 33.33
C SER A 5 9.55 -47.50 33.94
N ALA A 6 8.28 -47.18 33.65
CA ALA A 6 7.51 -46.17 34.38
C ALA A 6 6.81 -46.79 35.62
N GLN A 7 6.11 -45.93 36.37
CA GLN A 7 5.35 -46.17 37.63
C GLN A 7 6.29 -46.20 38.87
N ASP A 8 6.02 -45.43 39.95
CA ASP A 8 4.76 -45.50 40.70
C ASP A 8 4.46 -44.32 41.67
N LEU A 9 3.18 -44.28 42.06
CA LEU A 9 2.54 -43.74 43.28
C LEU A 9 2.74 -42.29 43.80
N ALA A 10 1.58 -41.64 43.91
CA ALA A 10 1.29 -40.41 44.65
C ALA A 10 1.53 -40.47 46.17
N SER A 11 1.75 -39.30 46.77
CA SER A 11 1.40 -39.00 48.17
C SER A 11 1.13 -37.52 48.39
N ARG A 12 -0.09 -37.24 48.89
CA ARG A 12 -0.41 -36.39 50.06
C ARG A 12 0.46 -35.14 50.31
N MET A 13 -0.20 -33.98 50.46
CA MET A 13 -0.44 -33.39 51.79
C MET A 13 -1.57 -32.36 51.74
N ASP A 14 -2.37 -32.30 52.81
CA ASP A 14 -3.57 -31.49 52.96
C ASP A 14 -3.28 -30.09 53.55
N GLY A 15 -4.22 -29.16 53.30
CA GLY A 15 -4.72 -28.23 54.31
C GLY A 15 -3.85 -27.00 54.69
N VAL A 16 -4.27 -25.83 54.20
CA VAL A 16 -4.00 -24.54 54.85
C VAL A 16 -5.30 -23.74 54.93
N GLU A 17 -5.79 -23.49 56.15
CA GLU A 17 -6.89 -22.54 56.43
C GLU A 17 -6.41 -21.08 56.26
N PRO A 18 -7.24 -20.18 55.71
CA PRO A 18 -7.02 -18.74 55.82
C PRO A 18 -7.55 -18.21 57.15
N SER A 19 -6.65 -17.74 58.01
CA SER A 19 -6.99 -17.12 59.31
C SER A 19 -7.55 -15.69 59.15
N LEU A 20 -8.37 -15.29 60.12
CA LEU A 20 -9.12 -14.03 60.13
C LEU A 20 -8.25 -12.80 60.52
N ALA A 21 -8.75 -11.62 60.15
CA ALA A 21 -8.12 -10.32 60.42
C ALA A 21 -8.13 -9.92 61.91
N PRO A 22 -7.37 -8.87 62.26
CA PRO A 22 -7.83 -7.88 63.23
C PRO A 22 -7.99 -6.48 62.61
N GLU A 23 -8.91 -5.71 63.20
CA GLU A 23 -9.35 -4.40 62.74
C GLU A 23 -8.46 -3.24 63.22
N GLY A 24 -8.61 -2.07 62.56
CA GLY A 24 -8.73 -0.82 63.30
C GLY A 24 -7.47 0.06 63.44
N HIS A 25 -7.24 0.93 62.44
CA HIS A 25 -6.81 2.31 62.69
C HIS A 25 -7.38 3.26 61.63
N THR A 26 -8.25 4.16 62.06
CA THR A 26 -8.81 5.25 61.25
C THR A 26 -7.90 6.48 61.30
N PRO A 27 -7.30 6.92 60.19
CA PRO A 27 -6.60 8.20 60.16
C PRO A 27 -7.59 9.38 60.13
N GLU A 28 -7.24 10.41 60.89
CA GLU A 28 -7.95 11.68 61.05
C GLU A 28 -7.98 12.51 59.73
N PRO A 29 -9.10 13.16 59.37
CA PRO A 29 -9.17 13.92 58.13
C PRO A 29 -8.44 15.27 58.25
N SER A 30 -7.27 15.38 57.61
CA SER A 30 -6.55 16.66 57.48
C SER A 30 -7.41 17.74 56.79
N PRO A 31 -7.29 19.01 57.21
CA PRO A 31 -8.10 20.10 56.67
C PRO A 31 -7.75 20.42 55.22
N ALA A 32 -8.78 20.76 54.43
CA ALA A 32 -8.63 21.11 53.03
C ALA A 32 -7.77 22.38 52.82
N PRO A 33 -6.94 22.43 51.75
CA PRO A 33 -6.23 23.66 51.39
C PRO A 33 -7.23 24.74 50.93
N PRO A 34 -6.97 26.03 51.22
CA PRO A 34 -7.87 27.11 50.84
C PRO A 34 -7.89 27.31 49.32
N SER A 35 -9.10 27.49 48.77
CA SER A 35 -9.31 27.84 47.36
C SER A 35 -8.53 29.12 46.99
N PRO A 36 -7.66 29.09 45.96
CA PRO A 36 -7.06 30.32 45.47
C PRO A 36 -8.16 31.20 44.85
N GLN A 37 -8.23 32.43 45.36
CA GLN A 37 -9.20 33.41 44.91
C GLN A 37 -8.92 33.83 43.47
N SER A 38 -9.99 34.01 42.70
CA SER A 38 -9.99 34.61 41.37
C SER A 38 -9.27 35.96 41.37
N GLN A 39 -8.16 36.05 40.65
CA GLN A 39 -7.67 37.31 40.09
C GLN A 39 -7.66 37.17 38.57
N SER A 40 -8.58 37.91 37.96
CA SER A 40 -8.65 38.10 36.51
C SER A 40 -7.48 38.95 36.05
N SER A 41 -6.65 38.40 35.16
CA SER A 41 -5.84 39.18 34.23
C SER A 41 -6.09 38.67 32.82
N GLU A 42 -6.66 39.54 31.99
CA GLU A 42 -6.99 39.27 30.59
C GLU A 42 -5.71 39.20 29.75
N LEU A 43 -5.45 38.04 29.13
CA LEU A 43 -4.62 37.90 27.92
C LEU A 43 -5.16 36.72 27.11
N THR A 44 -6.25 36.95 26.38
CA THR A 44 -6.75 36.04 25.35
C THR A 44 -6.13 36.40 24.01
N ASP A 45 -4.91 35.91 23.75
CA ASP A 45 -4.40 35.84 22.38
C ASP A 45 -5.10 34.66 21.67
N GLU A 46 -6.04 34.98 20.80
CA GLU A 46 -6.74 34.01 19.97
C GLU A 46 -5.77 33.36 18.98
N ILE A 47 -5.32 32.13 19.27
CA ILE A 47 -4.69 31.26 18.26
C ILE A 47 -5.80 30.82 17.28
N THR A 48 -6.13 31.72 16.36
CA THR A 48 -6.98 31.44 15.21
C THR A 48 -6.23 30.49 14.29
N ILE A 49 -6.57 29.20 14.35
CA ILE A 49 -6.04 28.19 13.43
C ILE A 49 -6.51 28.54 12.02
N ASN A 50 -5.64 29.15 11.23
CA ASN A 50 -5.94 29.58 9.86
C ASN A 50 -6.00 28.36 8.92
N THR A 51 -7.16 27.69 8.88
CA THR A 51 -7.45 26.55 8.00
C THR A 51 -7.84 26.96 6.57
N LYS A 52 -7.17 27.97 5.99
CA LYS A 52 -7.34 28.36 4.58
C LYS A 52 -6.02 28.65 3.88
N ALA A 53 -6.00 28.30 2.59
CA ALA A 53 -4.97 28.60 1.59
C ALA A 53 -3.64 27.79 1.61
N LYS A 54 -3.72 26.44 1.58
CA LYS A 54 -2.61 25.61 1.03
C LYS A 54 -2.62 25.55 -0.52
N TYR A 55 -3.59 26.20 -1.17
CA TYR A 55 -3.78 26.20 -2.63
C TYR A 55 -4.01 27.61 -3.21
N ASP A 56 -3.45 28.66 -2.61
CA ASP A 56 -3.37 29.94 -3.29
C ASP A 56 -2.30 29.87 -4.39
N LEU A 57 -2.76 29.93 -5.64
CA LEU A 57 -1.89 29.93 -6.82
C LEU A 57 -0.90 31.09 -6.72
N ARG A 58 0.40 30.80 -6.91
CA ARG A 58 1.48 31.79 -6.85
C ARG A 58 1.10 33.05 -7.65
N PRO A 59 1.09 34.26 -7.08
CA PRO A 59 0.80 35.47 -7.82
C PRO A 59 1.86 35.66 -8.91
N SER A 60 1.45 35.50 -10.17
CA SER A 60 2.35 35.56 -11.31
C SER A 60 3.07 36.91 -11.37
N LYS A 61 4.40 36.90 -11.26
CA LYS A 61 5.27 38.07 -11.43
C LYS A 61 5.42 38.48 -12.91
N LEU A 62 4.34 38.42 -13.70
CA LEU A 62 4.26 38.86 -15.09
C LEU A 62 3.07 39.82 -15.30
N LYS A 63 3.16 41.01 -14.66
CA LYS A 63 2.38 42.17 -15.10
C LYS A 63 2.87 42.60 -16.49
N GLY A 64 2.16 42.20 -17.54
CA GLY A 64 2.24 42.87 -18.85
C GLY A 64 2.39 42.00 -20.09
N GLN A 65 2.47 40.67 -20.00
CA GLN A 65 2.66 39.83 -21.19
C GLN A 65 1.60 38.72 -21.31
N CYS A 66 0.63 38.95 -22.20
CA CYS A 66 -0.35 37.95 -22.60
C CYS A 66 0.31 36.98 -23.59
N PHE A 67 0.59 35.75 -23.17
CA PHE A 67 0.95 34.67 -24.08
C PHE A 67 -0.34 33.96 -24.55
N SER A 68 -0.79 34.30 -25.75
CA SER A 68 -1.89 33.62 -26.42
C SER A 68 -1.39 32.30 -27.04
N THR A 69 -1.50 31.19 -26.30
CA THR A 69 -1.23 29.83 -26.81
C THR A 69 -2.42 29.25 -27.58
N THR A 70 -3.02 30.06 -28.46
CA THR A 70 -3.77 29.51 -29.59
C THR A 70 -2.77 29.01 -30.62
N TRP A 71 -2.76 27.70 -30.86
CA TRP A 71 -2.09 27.12 -32.02
C TRP A 71 -2.68 27.76 -33.29
N ILE A 72 -1.88 28.56 -33.97
CA ILE A 72 -2.24 29.14 -35.27
C ILE A 72 -1.89 28.09 -36.31
N ASP A 73 -2.92 27.46 -36.88
CA ASP A 73 -2.74 26.56 -38.00
C ASP A 73 -2.17 27.34 -39.19
N LYS A 74 -1.16 26.75 -39.85
CA LYS A 74 -0.38 27.41 -40.91
C LYS A 74 -0.68 26.87 -42.30
N ASP A 75 -1.69 25.99 -42.43
CA ASP A 75 -2.13 25.53 -43.73
C ASP A 75 -3.15 26.53 -44.35
N GLU A 76 -2.72 27.27 -45.36
CA GLU A 76 -3.64 28.09 -46.18
C GLU A 76 -4.55 27.23 -47.08
N SER A 77 -4.73 25.94 -46.76
CA SER A 77 -5.33 24.96 -47.66
C SER A 77 -6.82 25.21 -47.88
N GLY A 78 -7.52 25.79 -46.89
CA GLY A 78 -8.94 26.15 -46.98
C GLY A 78 -9.90 24.97 -47.19
N ASN A 79 -9.38 23.74 -47.09
CA ASN A 79 -10.10 22.51 -47.45
C ASN A 79 -10.89 21.89 -46.29
N PHE A 80 -10.76 22.45 -45.08
CA PHE A 80 -11.43 21.95 -43.90
C PHE A 80 -12.91 22.40 -43.87
N ASP A 81 -13.80 21.51 -44.32
CA ASP A 81 -15.25 21.59 -44.13
C ASP A 81 -15.67 20.71 -42.93
N PRO A 82 -15.93 21.28 -41.74
CA PRO A 82 -16.30 20.53 -40.55
C PRO A 82 -17.60 19.73 -40.72
N GLU A 83 -18.47 20.13 -41.64
CA GLU A 83 -19.78 19.53 -41.84
C GLU A 83 -19.69 18.29 -42.74
N LEU A 84 -18.69 18.24 -43.64
CA LEU A 84 -18.32 17.05 -44.38
C LEU A 84 -17.81 15.93 -43.45
N GLU A 85 -16.92 16.28 -42.52
CA GLU A 85 -16.37 15.34 -41.54
C GLU A 85 -17.45 14.80 -40.60
N ARG A 86 -18.30 15.69 -40.05
CA ARG A 86 -19.47 15.33 -39.24
C ARG A 86 -20.41 14.38 -39.98
N ARG A 87 -20.64 14.60 -41.27
CA ARG A 87 -21.46 13.73 -42.13
C ARG A 87 -20.82 12.36 -42.37
N LEU A 88 -19.50 12.28 -42.51
CA LEU A 88 -18.77 11.02 -42.67
C LEU A 88 -18.82 10.17 -41.39
N LEU A 89 -18.60 10.77 -40.22
CA LEU A 89 -18.72 10.10 -38.92
C LEU A 89 -20.12 9.48 -38.73
N LEU A 90 -21.19 10.23 -39.04
CA LEU A 90 -22.56 9.72 -38.99
C LEU A 90 -22.82 8.57 -39.98
N GLN A 91 -22.20 8.57 -41.16
CA GLN A 91 -22.27 7.43 -42.08
C GLN A 91 -21.56 6.18 -41.53
N GLN A 92 -20.37 6.33 -40.92
CA GLN A 92 -19.64 5.21 -40.33
C GLN A 92 -20.44 4.57 -39.18
N GLN A 93 -21.00 5.38 -38.28
CA GLN A 93 -21.85 4.88 -37.19
C GLN A 93 -23.10 4.14 -37.71
N ARG A 94 -23.72 4.63 -38.79
CA ARG A 94 -24.87 3.95 -39.44
C ARG A 94 -24.50 2.63 -40.11
N LYS A 95 -23.26 2.46 -40.58
CA LYS A 95 -22.75 1.18 -41.11
C LYS A 95 -22.51 0.17 -39.98
N LYS A 96 -21.92 0.59 -38.84
CA LYS A 96 -21.71 -0.28 -37.67
C LYS A 96 -23.01 -0.89 -37.10
N ARG A 97 -24.14 -0.17 -37.18
CA ARG A 97 -25.45 -0.59 -36.65
C ARG A 97 -26.28 -1.51 -37.58
N LYS A 98 -25.73 -1.99 -38.71
CA LYS A 98 -26.45 -2.82 -39.71
C LYS A 98 -25.92 -4.27 -39.85
N LYS A 99 -25.55 -4.92 -38.74
CA LYS A 99 -25.48 -6.40 -38.71
C LYS A 99 -26.86 -6.95 -38.29
N PRO A 100 -27.60 -7.67 -39.16
CA PRO A 100 -28.88 -8.26 -38.79
C PRO A 100 -28.66 -9.59 -38.06
N ASP A 101 -29.00 -9.62 -36.77
CA ASP A 101 -29.13 -10.87 -36.03
C ASP A 101 -30.39 -11.64 -36.49
N LYS A 102 -30.26 -12.95 -36.70
CA LYS A 102 -31.33 -13.85 -37.18
C LYS A 102 -31.59 -14.94 -36.14
N GLY A 103 -32.45 -14.68 -35.15
CA GLY A 103 -32.81 -15.73 -34.20
C GLY A 103 -33.91 -15.41 -33.17
N LYS A 104 -35.18 -15.69 -33.53
CA LYS A 104 -36.28 -16.19 -32.66
C LYS A 104 -36.54 -15.54 -31.27
N ARG A 105 -37.78 -15.05 -31.10
CA ARG A 105 -38.56 -14.94 -29.84
C ARG A 105 -39.95 -15.58 -30.10
N PRO A 106 -40.90 -15.73 -29.14
CA PRO A 106 -40.91 -15.40 -27.70
C PRO A 106 -41.21 -16.65 -26.82
N ALA A 107 -41.49 -16.67 -25.50
CA ALA A 107 -41.79 -15.68 -24.44
C ALA A 107 -41.27 -16.25 -23.06
N THR A 108 -41.53 -15.78 -21.82
CA THR A 108 -42.43 -14.74 -21.25
C THR A 108 -41.89 -14.23 -19.88
N THR A 109 -42.34 -13.04 -19.46
CA THR A 109 -42.44 -12.46 -18.09
C THR A 109 -41.96 -13.25 -16.83
N HIS A 110 -40.96 -12.75 -16.09
CA HIS A 110 -41.09 -11.90 -14.87
C HIS A 110 -39.72 -11.63 -14.20
N ALA A 111 -39.67 -10.64 -13.30
CA ALA A 111 -38.54 -10.21 -12.45
C ALA A 111 -37.32 -9.59 -13.17
N VAL A 112 -37.08 -8.30 -12.90
CA VAL A 112 -35.81 -7.63 -13.24
C VAL A 112 -34.94 -7.62 -11.98
N GLN A 113 -34.04 -8.60 -11.89
CA GLN A 113 -32.76 -8.41 -11.22
C GLN A 113 -31.74 -8.03 -12.31
N GLN A 114 -30.91 -7.03 -12.04
CA GLN A 114 -29.82 -6.67 -12.95
C GLN A 114 -28.66 -7.62 -12.69
N ASP A 115 -28.71 -8.80 -13.31
CA ASP A 115 -27.54 -9.67 -13.42
C ASP A 115 -26.50 -8.97 -14.30
N GLN A 116 -25.59 -8.24 -13.66
CA GLN A 116 -24.29 -7.98 -14.24
C GLN A 116 -23.53 -9.31 -14.23
N GLU A 117 -23.57 -10.03 -15.36
CA GLU A 117 -22.59 -11.09 -15.65
C GLU A 117 -21.19 -10.53 -15.35
N PRO A 118 -20.41 -11.15 -14.45
CA PRO A 118 -19.08 -10.65 -14.14
C PRO A 118 -18.23 -10.69 -15.40
N PHE A 119 -17.50 -9.60 -15.64
CA PHE A 119 -16.65 -9.32 -16.80
C PHE A 119 -15.76 -10.51 -17.24
N PHE A 120 -15.37 -11.35 -16.27
CA PHE A 120 -14.49 -12.50 -16.42
C PHE A 120 -15.15 -13.80 -16.95
N SER A 121 -16.50 -13.91 -17.02
CA SER A 121 -17.17 -15.22 -17.23
C SER A 121 -16.76 -15.93 -18.54
N LYS A 122 -16.47 -15.17 -19.61
CA LYS A 122 -16.13 -15.72 -20.94
C LYS A 122 -14.72 -16.29 -21.08
N VAL A 123 -13.76 -15.83 -20.27
CA VAL A 123 -12.35 -16.27 -20.37
C VAL A 123 -12.15 -17.60 -19.63
N THR A 124 -12.78 -17.74 -18.45
CA THR A 124 -12.67 -18.94 -17.60
C THR A 124 -13.12 -20.25 -18.25
N GLY A 125 -13.88 -20.19 -19.35
CA GLY A 125 -14.35 -21.36 -20.09
C GLY A 125 -13.27 -22.08 -20.89
N GLN A 126 -12.23 -21.36 -21.35
CA GLN A 126 -11.13 -21.94 -22.12
C GLN A 126 -9.93 -22.31 -21.25
N LEU A 127 -9.67 -21.57 -20.18
CA LEU A 127 -8.45 -21.71 -19.36
C LEU A 127 -8.41 -22.93 -18.45
N LYS A 128 -9.55 -23.51 -18.07
CA LYS A 128 -9.64 -24.65 -17.10
C LYS A 128 -8.87 -25.93 -17.47
N ASN A 129 -8.25 -26.00 -18.64
CA ASN A 129 -7.40 -27.10 -19.08
C ASN A 129 -6.10 -26.62 -19.76
N ALA A 130 -5.71 -25.35 -19.61
CA ALA A 130 -4.46 -24.83 -20.16
C ALA A 130 -3.27 -25.40 -19.37
N PRO A 131 -2.20 -25.92 -20.04
CA PRO A 131 -0.97 -26.30 -19.36
C PRO A 131 -0.27 -25.09 -18.75
N LEU A 132 0.24 -25.23 -17.52
CA LEU A 132 1.21 -24.28 -16.98
C LEU A 132 2.50 -24.32 -17.83
N GLY A 133 3.07 -23.15 -18.10
CA GLY A 133 4.22 -22.96 -18.99
C GLY A 133 3.86 -22.59 -20.44
N ASP A 134 2.60 -22.71 -20.86
CA ASP A 134 2.17 -22.32 -22.21
C ASP A 134 2.11 -20.78 -22.37
N MET A 135 2.44 -20.29 -23.56
CA MET A 135 2.28 -18.87 -23.92
C MET A 135 0.80 -18.56 -24.19
N MET A 136 0.28 -17.51 -23.57
CA MET A 136 -1.11 -17.07 -23.67
C MET A 136 -1.22 -15.57 -23.92
N GLU A 137 -2.36 -15.14 -24.46
CA GLU A 137 -2.73 -13.74 -24.67
C GLU A 137 -4.02 -13.46 -23.88
N ASP A 138 -4.06 -12.34 -23.15
CA ASP A 138 -5.24 -11.92 -22.40
C ASP A 138 -6.25 -11.13 -23.27
N ILE A 139 -7.29 -10.58 -22.64
CA ILE A 139 -8.36 -9.83 -23.34
C ILE A 139 -7.94 -8.44 -23.81
N ASP A 140 -6.87 -7.88 -23.23
CA ASP A 140 -6.36 -6.54 -23.52
C ASP A 140 -5.14 -6.59 -24.45
N GLY A 141 -4.62 -7.80 -24.72
CA GLY A 141 -3.56 -8.09 -25.69
C GLY A 141 -2.19 -8.35 -25.06
N HIS A 142 -2.11 -8.49 -23.73
CA HIS A 142 -0.85 -8.83 -23.06
C HIS A 142 -0.53 -10.31 -23.30
N VAL A 143 0.65 -10.57 -23.86
CA VAL A 143 1.16 -11.92 -24.12
C VAL A 143 2.14 -12.32 -23.02
N GLY A 144 2.00 -13.53 -22.50
CA GLY A 144 2.75 -13.98 -21.32
C GLY A 144 2.75 -15.48 -21.09
N VAL A 145 3.49 -15.94 -20.09
CA VAL A 145 3.52 -17.35 -19.67
C VAL A 145 2.37 -17.63 -18.71
N TYR A 146 1.62 -18.71 -18.94
CA TYR A 146 0.61 -19.17 -17.99
C TYR A 146 1.26 -19.87 -16.80
N THR A 147 1.09 -19.33 -15.59
CA THR A 147 1.78 -19.81 -14.39
C THR A 147 0.91 -19.63 -13.13
N THR A 148 1.39 -20.07 -11.98
CA THR A 148 0.79 -19.73 -10.68
C THR A 148 1.61 -18.68 -9.95
N LEU A 149 0.91 -17.79 -9.22
CA LEU A 149 1.48 -16.74 -8.40
C LEU A 149 0.81 -16.77 -7.02
N ARG A 150 1.62 -16.77 -5.97
CA ARG A 150 1.15 -16.60 -4.59
C ARG A 150 1.16 -15.11 -4.25
N THR A 151 -0.02 -14.52 -4.02
CA THR A 151 -0.14 -13.06 -3.88
C THR A 151 -1.25 -12.61 -2.92
N SER A 152 -0.97 -11.51 -2.23
CA SER A 152 -1.89 -10.77 -1.37
C SER A 152 -2.43 -9.49 -2.04
N LEU A 153 -2.13 -9.25 -3.31
CA LEU A 153 -2.53 -8.03 -4.05
C LEU A 153 -3.29 -8.42 -5.33
N ALA A 154 -4.14 -7.51 -5.82
CA ALA A 154 -4.96 -7.74 -7.01
C ALA A 154 -4.25 -7.22 -8.26
N HIS A 155 -3.99 -8.10 -9.24
CA HIS A 155 -3.19 -7.81 -10.43
C HIS A 155 -4.01 -7.46 -11.68
N PRO A 156 -3.41 -6.77 -12.69
CA PRO A 156 -2.14 -6.06 -12.60
C PRO A 156 -2.23 -4.91 -11.59
N ILE A 157 -1.13 -4.64 -10.88
CA ILE A 157 -1.02 -3.52 -9.95
C ILE A 157 -0.81 -2.25 -10.76
N ILE A 158 -1.56 -1.20 -10.44
CA ILE A 158 -1.47 0.10 -11.10
C ILE A 158 -0.63 1.02 -10.23
N PHE A 159 0.62 1.26 -10.61
CA PHE A 159 1.49 2.27 -10.02
C PHE A 159 1.15 3.67 -10.53
N ASN A 160 1.66 4.71 -9.87
CA ASN A 160 1.46 6.12 -10.25
C ASN A 160 0.00 6.51 -10.56
N HIS A 161 -0.97 5.92 -9.85
CA HIS A 161 -2.40 6.12 -10.12
C HIS A 161 -2.86 7.57 -9.88
N GLU A 162 -3.18 8.28 -10.97
CA GLU A 162 -3.73 9.65 -10.97
C GLU A 162 -5.27 9.72 -11.07
N GLY A 163 -5.97 8.59 -10.91
CA GLY A 163 -7.41 8.51 -11.06
C GLY A 163 -8.20 9.24 -9.95
N ARG A 164 -9.54 9.26 -10.12
CA ARG A 164 -10.46 9.74 -9.07
C ARG A 164 -10.68 8.72 -7.95
N GLU A 165 -10.24 7.49 -8.17
CA GLU A 165 -10.33 6.41 -7.20
C GLU A 165 -9.16 6.55 -6.22
N PRO A 166 -9.36 6.24 -4.93
CA PRO A 166 -8.32 6.46 -3.96
C PRO A 166 -7.25 5.36 -4.01
N CYS A 167 -6.02 5.71 -3.66
CA CYS A 167 -4.93 4.76 -3.46
C CYS A 167 -5.27 3.76 -2.33
N ASP A 168 -5.14 2.47 -2.60
CA ASP A 168 -5.41 1.40 -1.62
C ASP A 168 -4.54 1.56 -0.36
N TRP A 169 -3.25 1.89 -0.53
CA TRP A 169 -2.30 2.12 0.57
C TRP A 169 -2.63 3.36 1.42
N CYS A 170 -3.14 4.44 0.81
CA CYS A 170 -3.50 5.65 1.55
C CYS A 170 -4.81 5.49 2.34
N VAL A 171 -5.78 4.74 1.80
CA VAL A 171 -7.07 4.50 2.48
C VAL A 171 -6.93 3.45 3.57
N ASN A 172 -6.09 2.43 3.34
CA ASN A 172 -5.93 1.32 4.26
C ASN A 172 -4.46 0.86 4.30
N ILE A 173 -3.72 1.29 5.32
CA ILE A 173 -2.33 0.87 5.54
C ILE A 173 -2.19 -0.65 5.72
N ASN A 174 -3.25 -1.39 6.12
CA ASN A 174 -3.23 -2.86 6.08
C ASN A 174 -3.04 -3.42 4.67
N HIS A 175 -3.38 -2.68 3.60
CA HIS A 175 -3.20 -3.14 2.22
C HIS A 175 -1.72 -3.31 1.87
N GLY A 176 -0.82 -2.52 2.46
CA GLY A 176 0.62 -2.80 2.36
C GLY A 176 1.07 -3.96 3.26
N ILE A 177 0.50 -4.03 4.47
CA ILE A 177 0.96 -4.99 5.49
C ILE A 177 0.51 -6.42 5.17
N GLY A 178 -0.80 -6.66 5.09
CA GLY A 178 -1.41 -7.98 4.82
C GLY A 178 -2.18 -8.06 3.50
N GLY A 179 -2.32 -6.95 2.78
CA GLY A 179 -3.02 -6.91 1.49
C GLY A 179 -4.47 -7.35 1.61
N LEU A 180 -4.82 -8.33 0.78
CA LEU A 180 -6.15 -8.90 0.57
C LEU A 180 -6.28 -10.33 1.15
N GLY A 181 -5.28 -10.74 1.94
CA GLY A 181 -5.06 -12.13 2.29
C GLY A 181 -4.32 -12.87 1.18
N GLU A 182 -3.33 -13.66 1.57
CA GLU A 182 -2.50 -14.40 0.62
C GLU A 182 -3.28 -15.57 0.01
N ARG A 183 -3.18 -15.75 -1.32
CA ARG A 183 -3.73 -16.90 -2.03
C ARG A 183 -2.88 -17.26 -3.25
N GLU A 184 -2.97 -18.51 -3.69
CA GLU A 184 -2.42 -18.97 -4.97
C GLU A 184 -3.41 -18.67 -6.10
N VAL A 185 -2.91 -18.08 -7.19
CA VAL A 185 -3.68 -17.56 -8.31
C VAL A 185 -3.07 -18.05 -9.63
N GLU A 186 -3.88 -18.53 -10.57
CA GLU A 186 -3.41 -18.80 -11.93
C GLU A 186 -3.38 -17.49 -12.73
N VAL A 187 -2.24 -17.14 -13.30
CA VAL A 187 -1.97 -15.85 -13.94
C VAL A 187 -1.33 -16.02 -15.32
N ILE A 188 -1.45 -14.98 -16.16
CA ILE A 188 -0.57 -14.77 -17.31
C ILE A 188 0.50 -13.77 -16.87
N GLU A 189 1.75 -14.22 -16.73
CA GLU A 189 2.93 -13.37 -16.45
C GLU A 189 3.38 -12.69 -17.73
N TRP A 190 3.28 -11.36 -17.81
CA TRP A 190 3.49 -10.62 -19.05
C TRP A 190 4.94 -10.70 -19.53
N SER A 191 5.14 -10.85 -20.84
CA SER A 191 6.47 -11.06 -21.45
C SER A 191 7.40 -9.84 -21.34
N ASP A 192 6.86 -8.66 -21.03
CA ASP A 192 7.61 -7.43 -20.72
C ASP A 192 8.05 -7.34 -19.25
N GLY A 193 7.54 -8.23 -18.39
CA GLY A 193 7.80 -8.25 -16.95
C GLY A 193 7.10 -7.13 -16.16
N LEU A 194 6.16 -6.41 -16.76
CA LEU A 194 5.51 -5.24 -16.14
C LEU A 194 4.28 -5.60 -15.31
N GLY A 195 3.72 -6.80 -15.46
CA GLY A 195 2.51 -7.19 -14.74
C GLY A 195 2.09 -8.64 -14.89
N TYR A 196 0.93 -8.92 -14.30
CA TYR A 196 0.26 -10.22 -14.33
C TYR A 196 -1.23 -10.01 -14.61
N THR A 197 -1.83 -10.86 -15.44
CA THR A 197 -3.29 -10.91 -15.58
C THR A 197 -3.84 -12.11 -14.82
N GLU A 198 -4.66 -11.85 -13.80
CA GLU A 198 -5.31 -12.92 -13.02
C GLU A 198 -6.38 -13.64 -13.83
N THR A 199 -6.41 -14.97 -13.73
CA THR A 199 -7.33 -15.80 -14.53
C THR A 199 -8.24 -16.70 -13.70
N ILE A 200 -7.70 -17.41 -12.70
CA ILE A 200 -8.43 -18.34 -11.83
C ILE A 200 -7.92 -18.18 -10.40
N GLY A 201 -8.83 -18.18 -9.41
CA GLY A 201 -8.50 -18.00 -7.99
C GLY A 201 -8.19 -16.56 -7.55
N GLY A 202 -8.04 -15.65 -8.51
CA GLY A 202 -7.60 -14.27 -8.29
C GLY A 202 -8.54 -13.37 -7.48
N HIS A 203 -7.96 -12.34 -6.88
CA HIS A 203 -8.68 -11.25 -6.21
C HIS A 203 -9.56 -10.44 -7.16
N ARG A 204 -9.24 -10.42 -8.47
CA ARG A 204 -10.00 -9.73 -9.52
C ARG A 204 -11.43 -10.24 -9.73
N ALA A 205 -11.75 -11.41 -9.19
CA ALA A 205 -13.13 -11.90 -9.13
C ALA A 205 -14.02 -11.14 -8.13
N GLU A 206 -13.41 -10.50 -7.13
CA GLU A 206 -14.10 -9.86 -5.99
C GLU A 206 -13.92 -8.33 -5.98
N ARG A 207 -12.88 -7.80 -6.62
CA ARG A 207 -12.52 -6.37 -6.62
C ARG A 207 -11.67 -5.96 -7.83
N ASP A 208 -11.43 -4.66 -7.98
CA ASP A 208 -10.49 -4.13 -8.99
C ASP A 208 -9.02 -4.36 -8.61
N SER A 209 -8.14 -4.12 -9.59
CA SER A 209 -6.69 -3.99 -9.42
C SER A 209 -6.31 -3.16 -8.22
N SER A 210 -5.22 -3.54 -7.54
CA SER A 210 -4.57 -2.72 -6.53
C SER A 210 -4.01 -1.44 -7.16
N LYS A 211 -4.31 -0.28 -6.56
CA LYS A 211 -3.95 1.05 -7.08
C LYS A 211 -3.05 1.78 -6.09
N MET A 212 -1.82 2.07 -6.51
CA MET A 212 -0.83 2.85 -5.76
C MET A 212 -0.69 4.24 -6.39
N CYS A 213 -0.92 5.31 -5.63
CA CYS A 213 -0.66 6.67 -6.12
C CYS A 213 0.84 6.94 -6.22
N SER A 214 1.19 7.99 -6.98
CA SER A 214 2.58 8.43 -7.14
C SER A 214 3.30 8.69 -5.82
N GLY A 215 2.63 9.27 -4.81
CA GLY A 215 3.21 9.46 -3.47
C GLY A 215 3.72 8.14 -2.86
N CYS A 216 2.88 7.11 -2.79
CA CYS A 216 3.28 5.80 -2.26
C CYS A 216 4.27 5.06 -3.18
N THR A 217 4.28 5.34 -4.48
CA THR A 217 5.30 4.83 -5.40
C THR A 217 6.66 5.48 -5.10
N PHE A 218 6.73 6.81 -5.02
CA PHE A 218 7.94 7.57 -4.71
C PHE A 218 8.51 7.26 -3.32
N GLU A 219 7.68 7.05 -2.29
CA GLU A 219 8.13 6.57 -0.98
C GLU A 219 8.96 5.28 -1.06
N ARG A 220 8.58 4.34 -1.95
CA ARG A 220 9.30 3.06 -2.15
C ARG A 220 10.51 3.23 -3.06
N VAL A 221 10.42 4.07 -4.10
CA VAL A 221 11.56 4.42 -4.94
C VAL A 221 12.66 5.11 -4.12
N GLN A 222 12.32 6.00 -3.19
CA GLN A 222 13.29 6.67 -2.31
C GLN A 222 14.04 5.66 -1.42
N ILE A 223 13.35 4.64 -0.91
CA ILE A 223 13.99 3.52 -0.21
C ILE A 223 14.95 2.77 -1.15
N LEU A 224 14.50 2.41 -2.35
CA LEU A 224 15.27 1.64 -3.33
C LEU A 224 16.53 2.34 -3.86
N VAL A 225 16.55 3.68 -3.93
CA VAL A 225 17.74 4.44 -4.39
C VAL A 225 18.73 4.77 -3.27
N CYS A 226 18.43 4.39 -2.02
CA CYS A 226 19.33 4.57 -0.89
C CYS A 226 20.45 3.53 -0.95
N ASN A 227 21.66 3.94 -1.36
CA ASN A 227 22.79 3.04 -1.64
C ASN A 227 23.18 2.11 -0.48
N ALA A 228 23.07 2.57 0.77
CA ALA A 228 23.33 1.79 1.97
C ALA A 228 22.49 2.33 3.13
N HIS A 229 21.67 1.48 3.73
CA HIS A 229 20.82 1.88 4.85
C HIS A 229 21.59 1.85 6.17
N SER A 230 21.54 2.95 6.92
CA SER A 230 22.03 3.04 8.29
C SER A 230 20.83 3.13 9.22
N MET A 231 20.58 2.12 10.06
CA MET A 231 19.37 2.10 10.91
C MET A 231 19.61 2.72 12.30
N GLN A 232 18.71 3.61 12.73
CA GLN A 232 18.68 4.25 14.05
C GLN A 232 17.32 4.05 14.74
N GLU A 233 17.32 3.94 16.08
CA GLU A 233 16.10 3.80 16.89
C GLU A 233 15.15 5.01 16.74
N LEU A 234 13.85 4.71 16.65
CA LEU A 234 12.78 5.69 16.68
C LEU A 234 12.57 6.19 18.13
N PRO A 235 12.55 7.51 18.39
CA PRO A 235 12.40 8.05 19.75
C PRO A 235 11.13 7.59 20.47
N ASP A 236 10.04 7.37 19.73
CA ASP A 236 8.73 6.96 20.24
C ASP A 236 8.40 5.48 19.92
N ALA A 237 9.42 4.62 19.82
CA ALA A 237 9.22 3.20 19.52
C ALA A 237 8.38 2.48 20.60
N ALA A 238 7.21 1.96 20.22
CA ALA A 238 6.26 1.31 21.13
C ALA A 238 6.75 -0.02 21.76
N ILE A 239 7.94 -0.53 21.39
CA ILE A 239 8.49 -1.81 21.89
C ILE A 239 8.64 -1.86 23.41
N HIS A 240 8.91 -0.73 24.06
CA HIS A 240 9.13 -0.69 25.50
C HIS A 240 7.82 -0.74 26.32
N ASP A 241 6.65 -0.71 25.67
CA ASP A 241 5.33 -0.88 26.28
C ASP A 241 4.59 -2.04 25.61
N GLU A 242 4.61 -3.20 26.27
CA GLU A 242 3.91 -4.42 25.84
C GLU A 242 2.40 -4.16 25.61
N GLY A 243 1.78 -3.29 26.42
CA GLY A 243 0.38 -2.91 26.26
C GLY A 243 0.13 -2.08 25.00
N ALA A 244 1.04 -1.15 24.68
CA ALA A 244 0.99 -0.39 23.44
C ALA A 244 1.18 -1.28 22.21
N LEU A 245 2.14 -2.23 22.26
CA LEU A 245 2.39 -3.22 21.22
C LEU A 245 1.15 -4.12 20.96
N ILE A 246 0.55 -4.66 22.02
CA ILE A 246 -0.69 -5.46 21.93
C ILE A 246 -1.81 -4.61 21.31
N ALA A 247 -2.00 -3.37 21.77
CA ALA A 247 -3.02 -2.48 21.23
C ALA A 247 -2.80 -2.14 19.75
N GLN A 248 -1.54 -2.08 19.29
CA GLN A 248 -1.17 -1.87 17.88
C GLN A 248 -1.52 -3.09 17.01
N TYR A 249 -1.22 -4.32 17.46
CA TYR A 249 -1.66 -5.54 16.77
C TYR A 249 -3.19 -5.72 16.78
N GLU A 250 -3.87 -5.34 17.87
CA GLU A 250 -5.34 -5.32 17.89
C GLU A 250 -5.93 -4.33 16.88
N ARG A 251 -5.32 -3.15 16.72
CA ARG A 251 -5.73 -2.16 15.71
C ARG A 251 -5.56 -2.72 14.30
N LEU A 252 -4.41 -3.35 14.00
CA LEU A 252 -4.14 -4.00 12.72
C LEU A 252 -5.20 -5.08 12.41
N THR A 253 -5.38 -6.05 13.30
CA THR A 253 -6.29 -7.20 13.11
C THR A 253 -7.76 -6.80 13.05
N LYS A 254 -8.17 -5.71 13.71
CA LYS A 254 -9.53 -5.15 13.63
C LYS A 254 -9.76 -4.26 12.40
N GLY A 255 -8.77 -4.11 11.50
CA GLY A 255 -8.86 -3.25 10.32
C GLY A 255 -8.91 -1.76 10.65
N ARG A 256 -8.30 -1.35 11.77
CA ARG A 256 -8.28 0.04 12.28
C ARG A 256 -6.87 0.48 12.73
N PRO A 257 -5.81 0.26 11.93
CA PRO A 257 -4.48 0.78 12.21
C PRO A 257 -4.48 2.31 12.36
N SER A 258 -3.65 2.84 13.25
CA SER A 258 -3.45 4.28 13.42
C SER A 258 -2.34 4.79 12.48
N PRO A 259 -2.42 6.02 11.92
CA PRO A 259 -1.28 6.63 11.21
C PRO A 259 -0.02 6.85 12.08
N ALA A 260 -0.18 6.82 13.41
CA ALA A 260 0.92 6.82 14.36
C ALA A 260 1.62 5.45 14.46
N ASP A 261 0.92 4.36 14.12
CA ASP A 261 1.45 3.00 14.19
C ASP A 261 2.52 2.81 13.11
N LYS A 262 3.79 2.75 13.51
CA LYS A 262 4.91 2.47 12.60
C LYS A 262 5.08 0.96 12.46
N TRP A 263 5.25 0.49 11.23
CA TRP A 263 5.37 -0.93 10.88
C TRP A 263 6.65 -1.16 10.09
N CYS A 264 7.29 -2.30 10.32
CA CYS A 264 8.41 -2.76 9.50
C CYS A 264 7.97 -2.81 8.03
N HIS A 265 8.86 -2.49 7.08
CA HIS A 265 8.56 -2.61 5.65
C HIS A 265 8.71 -4.05 5.11
N ILE A 266 9.35 -4.91 5.89
CA ILE A 266 9.69 -6.29 5.49
C ILE A 266 8.66 -7.30 6.00
N CYS A 267 8.28 -7.17 7.27
CA CYS A 267 7.45 -8.14 7.99
C CYS A 267 6.32 -7.45 8.77
N LEU A 268 5.45 -8.25 9.39
CA LEU A 268 4.23 -7.77 10.06
C LEU A 268 4.48 -7.18 11.46
N THR A 269 5.73 -6.99 11.88
CA THR A 269 6.09 -6.47 13.20
C THR A 269 6.09 -4.92 13.22
N PRO A 270 5.64 -4.26 14.31
CA PRO A 270 5.86 -2.84 14.53
C PRO A 270 7.31 -2.40 14.31
N ALA A 271 7.51 -1.24 13.71
CA ALA A 271 8.83 -0.68 13.51
C ALA A 271 9.35 0.02 14.77
N SER A 272 10.65 -0.13 14.99
CA SER A 272 11.42 0.50 16.05
C SER A 272 12.67 1.21 15.55
N TYR A 273 13.06 0.99 14.29
CA TYR A 273 14.18 1.64 13.64
C TYR A 273 13.72 2.34 12.35
N ALA A 274 14.38 3.44 12.03
CA ALA A 274 14.30 4.12 10.74
C ALA A 274 15.69 4.20 10.11
N CYS A 275 15.76 4.18 8.78
CA CYS A 275 17.00 4.55 8.08
C CYS A 275 17.29 6.04 8.34
N CYS A 276 18.52 6.35 8.77
CA CYS A 276 19.05 7.69 8.98
C CYS A 276 20.23 8.00 8.05
N ALA A 277 20.41 7.24 6.96
CA ALA A 277 21.41 7.54 5.94
C ALA A 277 21.17 8.96 5.38
N PRO A 278 22.21 9.79 5.22
CA PRO A 278 22.09 11.07 4.52
C PRO A 278 21.45 10.88 3.15
N GLN A 279 20.62 11.83 2.73
CA GLN A 279 20.05 11.89 1.39
C GLN A 279 20.66 13.11 0.72
N ASP A 280 21.23 12.95 -0.47
CA ASP A 280 21.79 14.07 -1.21
C ASP A 280 20.66 15.04 -1.58
N GLU A 281 20.75 16.31 -1.15
CA GLU A 281 19.80 17.34 -1.56
C GLU A 281 19.99 17.63 -3.05
N ALA A 282 19.04 17.17 -3.86
CA ALA A 282 18.99 17.47 -5.28
C ALA A 282 18.55 18.92 -5.52
N ASP A 283 19.44 19.89 -5.24
CA ASP A 283 19.59 21.20 -5.91
C ASP A 283 20.65 22.09 -5.20
N GLU A 284 21.95 21.85 -5.44
CA GLU A 284 23.04 22.74 -4.95
C GLU A 284 22.96 24.19 -5.48
N GLU A 285 22.12 24.48 -6.49
CA GLU A 285 22.03 25.80 -7.14
C GLU A 285 21.19 26.85 -6.39
N ASN A 286 20.55 26.53 -5.24
CA ASN A 286 19.70 27.48 -4.48
C ASN A 286 19.95 27.53 -2.96
N ALA A 287 21.18 27.27 -2.52
CA ALA A 287 21.59 27.23 -1.11
C ALA A 287 21.66 28.59 -0.38
N GLU A 288 20.60 29.41 -0.41
CA GLU A 288 20.47 30.61 0.46
C GLU A 288 19.74 30.35 1.80
N VAL A 289 19.08 29.20 1.95
CA VAL A 289 18.60 28.69 3.25
C VAL A 289 18.84 27.18 3.26
N ALA A 290 19.82 26.73 4.04
CA ALA A 290 19.95 25.32 4.37
C ALA A 290 18.79 24.94 5.32
N GLU A 291 17.74 24.35 4.76
CA GLU A 291 16.80 23.54 5.53
C GLU A 291 17.59 22.39 6.20
N PRO A 292 17.10 21.81 7.31
CA PRO A 292 17.80 20.67 7.91
C PRO A 292 17.82 19.49 6.93
N GLU A 293 19.02 19.03 6.59
CA GLU A 293 19.29 17.87 5.72
C GLU A 293 18.21 16.79 5.96
N SER A 294 17.53 16.35 4.90
CA SER A 294 16.47 15.34 5.04
C SER A 294 17.09 13.98 5.40
N VAL A 295 17.20 13.70 6.69
CA VAL A 295 17.82 12.48 7.22
C VAL A 295 16.92 11.27 6.95
N GLY A 296 17.44 10.32 6.17
CA GLY A 296 16.81 9.02 5.94
C GLY A 296 15.92 8.92 4.71
N CYS A 297 15.89 7.73 4.12
CA CYS A 297 15.11 7.40 2.92
C CYS A 297 13.65 6.98 3.19
N GLY A 298 13.18 7.08 4.44
CA GLY A 298 11.84 6.63 4.86
C GLY A 298 11.70 5.14 5.20
N LEU A 299 12.75 4.32 5.02
CA LEU A 299 12.71 2.90 5.41
C LEU A 299 12.51 2.76 6.93
N LEU A 300 11.50 1.99 7.32
CA LEU A 300 11.20 1.61 8.72
C LEU A 300 11.32 0.11 8.91
N MET A 301 11.92 -0.34 10.02
CA MET A 301 12.11 -1.76 10.33
C MET A 301 11.84 -2.06 11.82
N CYS A 302 11.47 -3.31 12.13
CA CYS A 302 11.54 -3.82 13.49
C CYS A 302 12.98 -4.17 13.86
N GLU A 303 13.26 -4.30 15.16
CA GLU A 303 14.58 -4.62 15.72
C GLU A 303 15.27 -5.78 14.99
N GLY A 304 14.63 -6.95 14.89
CA GLY A 304 15.23 -8.12 14.25
C GLY A 304 15.62 -7.91 12.77
N CYS A 305 14.81 -7.17 12.00
CA CYS A 305 15.15 -6.89 10.59
C CYS A 305 16.21 -5.78 10.47
N ALA A 306 16.19 -4.78 11.35
CA ALA A 306 17.20 -3.72 11.39
C ALA A 306 18.57 -4.27 11.82
N THR A 307 18.61 -5.19 12.79
CA THR A 307 19.82 -5.88 13.21
C THR A 307 20.41 -6.68 12.06
N SER A 308 19.64 -7.59 11.44
CA SER A 308 20.12 -8.39 10.31
C SER A 308 20.63 -7.52 9.15
N LEU A 309 19.86 -6.52 8.72
CA LEU A 309 20.27 -5.59 7.66
C LEU A 309 21.62 -4.90 7.98
N ASN A 310 21.80 -4.39 9.20
CA ASN A 310 23.03 -3.70 9.59
C ASN A 310 24.22 -4.67 9.79
N SER A 311 24.02 -5.82 10.45
CA SER A 311 25.12 -6.68 10.92
C SER A 311 25.49 -7.84 9.99
N GLU A 312 24.57 -8.26 9.12
CA GLU A 312 24.75 -9.43 8.25
C GLU A 312 24.82 -9.02 6.76
N HIS A 313 24.24 -7.86 6.41
CA HIS A 313 24.12 -7.37 5.03
C HIS A 313 24.74 -5.98 4.80
N GLU A 314 25.43 -5.40 5.78
CA GLU A 314 26.15 -4.11 5.67
C GLU A 314 25.28 -2.94 5.15
N GLY A 315 23.96 -2.99 5.37
CA GLY A 315 23.01 -1.99 4.88
C GLY A 315 22.50 -2.21 3.45
N ASP A 316 22.90 -3.28 2.76
CA ASP A 316 22.38 -3.68 1.44
C ASP A 316 20.99 -4.34 1.58
N LEU A 317 19.95 -3.59 1.23
CA LEU A 317 18.56 -4.05 1.29
C LEU A 317 18.28 -5.18 0.30
N LYS A 318 18.95 -5.23 -0.86
CA LYS A 318 18.75 -6.29 -1.85
C LYS A 318 19.34 -7.60 -1.34
N ALA A 319 20.57 -7.58 -0.85
CA ALA A 319 21.22 -8.75 -0.26
C ALA A 319 20.42 -9.31 0.92
N PHE A 320 19.87 -8.42 1.77
CA PHE A 320 18.96 -8.80 2.85
C PHE A 320 17.66 -9.44 2.32
N LEU A 321 16.97 -8.83 1.35
CA LEU A 321 15.73 -9.38 0.80
C LEU A 321 15.93 -10.77 0.16
N THR A 322 17.01 -10.96 -0.62
CA THR A 322 17.36 -12.27 -1.20
C THR A 322 17.61 -13.34 -0.13
N ALA A 323 18.17 -12.99 1.03
CA ALA A 323 18.29 -13.93 2.14
C ALA A 323 16.92 -14.30 2.73
N MET A 324 16.05 -13.29 2.93
CA MET A 324 14.71 -13.46 3.51
C MET A 324 13.77 -14.35 2.70
N GLU A 325 13.94 -14.45 1.37
CA GLU A 325 13.15 -15.38 0.54
C GLU A 325 13.35 -16.86 0.92
N THR A 326 14.48 -17.19 1.55
CA THR A 326 14.82 -18.55 1.96
C THR A 326 14.45 -18.88 3.41
N GLU A 327 14.02 -17.88 4.20
CA GLU A 327 13.68 -18.04 5.62
C GLU A 327 12.19 -18.29 5.85
N GLU A 328 11.87 -19.39 6.53
CA GLU A 328 10.50 -19.66 6.99
C GLU A 328 10.20 -18.85 8.25
N ARG A 329 9.40 -17.78 8.11
CA ARG A 329 9.04 -16.86 9.21
C ARG A 329 7.59 -17.06 9.63
N GLU A 330 7.33 -17.21 10.94
CA GLU A 330 6.00 -17.52 11.50
C GLU A 330 4.88 -16.56 11.06
N LEU A 331 5.21 -15.28 10.87
CA LEU A 331 4.28 -14.23 10.44
C LEU A 331 4.40 -13.86 8.95
N GLY A 332 5.33 -14.46 8.22
CA GLY A 332 5.61 -14.15 6.81
C GLY A 332 6.20 -12.75 6.57
N LEU A 333 6.26 -12.41 5.28
CA LEU A 333 6.63 -11.08 4.78
C LEU A 333 5.39 -10.22 4.55
N ARG A 334 5.57 -8.89 4.46
CA ARG A 334 4.50 -7.96 4.06
C ARG A 334 4.04 -8.21 2.63
N ALA A 335 2.74 -7.94 2.39
CA ALA A 335 2.13 -8.04 1.07
C ALA A 335 2.80 -7.15 0.01
N ASP A 336 3.39 -6.03 0.41
CA ASP A 336 4.13 -5.10 -0.46
C ASP A 336 5.65 -5.14 -0.31
N CYS A 337 6.21 -6.14 0.40
CA CYS A 337 7.65 -6.29 0.62
C CYS A 337 8.44 -6.39 -0.70
N GLY A 338 7.93 -7.14 -1.68
CA GLY A 338 8.56 -7.30 -2.99
C GLY A 338 8.70 -5.99 -3.79
N PHE A 339 7.99 -4.91 -3.43
CA PHE A 339 8.21 -3.60 -4.05
C PHE A 339 9.48 -2.89 -3.55
N LEU A 340 10.21 -3.50 -2.62
CA LEU A 340 11.54 -3.06 -2.18
C LEU A 340 12.68 -3.88 -2.79
N ASP A 341 12.39 -4.77 -3.73
CA ASP A 341 13.39 -5.37 -4.62
C ASP A 341 13.48 -4.55 -5.94
N PRO A 342 14.66 -4.02 -6.32
CA PRO A 342 14.84 -3.28 -7.56
C PRO A 342 14.61 -4.13 -8.83
N ASP A 343 14.60 -5.46 -8.74
CA ASP A 343 14.33 -6.35 -9.88
C ASP A 343 12.81 -6.69 -10.00
N TRP A 344 11.95 -6.18 -9.11
CA TRP A 344 10.51 -6.48 -9.07
C TRP A 344 9.65 -5.43 -9.83
N LEU A 345 8.35 -5.71 -9.93
CA LEU A 345 7.31 -4.91 -10.61
C LEU A 345 7.39 -3.40 -10.39
N LEU A 346 7.59 -2.89 -9.16
CA LEU A 346 7.54 -1.45 -8.89
C LEU A 346 8.64 -0.72 -9.66
N MET A 347 9.90 -1.11 -9.48
CA MET A 347 11.03 -0.49 -10.17
C MET A 347 10.99 -0.76 -11.68
N LYS A 348 10.58 -1.96 -12.11
CA LYS A 348 10.36 -2.27 -13.54
C LYS A 348 9.36 -1.32 -14.22
N ASN A 349 8.22 -1.05 -13.58
CA ASN A 349 7.22 -0.12 -14.11
C ASN A 349 7.74 1.33 -14.11
N VAL A 350 8.38 1.78 -13.02
CA VAL A 350 8.97 3.14 -12.95
C VAL A 350 10.03 3.35 -14.05
N LEU A 351 10.92 2.37 -14.28
CA LEU A 351 11.92 2.45 -15.34
C LEU A 351 11.30 2.41 -16.75
N ALA A 352 10.21 1.66 -16.95
CA ALA A 352 9.48 1.63 -18.21
C ALA A 352 8.77 2.96 -18.50
N GLU A 353 8.16 3.59 -17.50
CA GLU A 353 7.55 4.94 -17.63
C GLU A 353 8.59 6.01 -17.95
N LEU A 354 9.80 5.93 -17.37
CA LEU A 354 10.91 6.85 -17.66
C LEU A 354 11.55 6.66 -19.05
N ALA A 355 11.26 5.53 -19.72
CA ALA A 355 11.78 5.20 -21.05
C ALA A 355 10.79 5.50 -22.20
N ALA A 356 9.57 5.96 -21.88
CA ALA A 356 8.48 6.24 -22.82
C ALA A 356 8.44 7.72 -23.29
#